data_AF-E6VD35-F1
#
_entry.id   AF-E6VD35-F1
#
_cell.length_a   1.000
_cell.length_b   1.000
_cell.length_c   1.000
_cell.angle_alpha   90.00
_cell.angle_beta   90.00
_cell.angle_gamma   90.00
#
_symmetry.space_group_name_H-M   'P 1'
#
loop_
_entity.id
_entity.type
_entity.pdbx_description
1 polymer ?
#
loop_
_entity_poly.entity_id
_entity_poly.type
_entity_poly.pdbx_seq_one_letter_code
_entity_poly.pdbx_strand_id
1 'polypeptide(L)'
;MSTDITQPVAADRIGFARLTKRAFDGENLYPLWRELMSKVDAGTASSGEQLDLALITQLFGHKPAGLSIQTETLKQQQLFRSPCASDHPRLRVLALAADIDMGGNTPIEFLLQDSGLELLTLYVVDGIPLPDPLPPHDVAIVIASDSDECRGALATIAARAADWPAPLLNPPHLIRHLDRDKLYRLIGDVDGLVIPATVPVGRDALMAAANGSAALPEVAGGLDFPIIARPRGSHAGFGLARIADSAGLLDYLRDRQESDYFIARYVDYASEDGQFRKYRVVVVDGKPYACHMAIADRWDIWYLNAGMAESELKRLEEAAFFHTFDFGFALRHKTALDGMIERIGLDYFTIDCAQMPSGDLLVFEIDNTSVVHDMDSPELYPYKPPQMHKIFDAFASMLERRVDSRLTSVA
;
A
#
# COMPACT_ATOMS: atom_id res chain seq x y z
N MET A 1 -31.01 14.09 32.18
CA MET A 1 -29.87 14.96 31.85
C MET A 1 -29.31 14.46 30.53
N SER A 2 -29.66 15.12 29.44
CA SER A 2 -29.09 14.81 28.13
C SER A 2 -27.67 15.34 28.15
N THR A 3 -26.67 14.47 28.33
CA THR A 3 -25.29 14.81 27.99
C THR A 3 -25.33 15.17 26.52
N ASP A 4 -25.11 16.44 26.20
CA ASP A 4 -24.90 16.90 24.84
C ASP A 4 -23.55 16.31 24.40
N ILE A 5 -23.62 15.10 23.84
CA ILE A 5 -22.44 14.37 23.40
C ILE A 5 -21.97 15.08 22.12
N THR A 6 -21.03 16.01 22.27
CA THR A 6 -20.47 16.77 21.15
C THR A 6 -19.80 15.80 20.19
N GLN A 7 -20.34 15.67 18.97
CA GLN A 7 -19.73 14.83 17.94
C GLN A 7 -18.34 15.36 17.58
N PRO A 8 -17.36 14.48 17.29
CA PRO A 8 -16.06 14.92 16.82
C PRO A 8 -16.21 15.68 15.49
N VAL A 9 -15.68 16.90 15.46
CA VAL A 9 -15.71 17.76 14.26
C VAL A 9 -14.48 17.44 13.40
N ALA A 10 -14.71 17.09 12.14
CA ALA A 10 -13.62 16.84 11.19
C ALA A 10 -13.00 18.16 10.70
N ALA A 11 -11.68 18.20 10.55
CA ALA A 11 -10.99 19.32 9.91
C ALA A 11 -10.93 19.09 8.39
N ASP A 12 -11.38 20.07 7.61
CA ASP A 12 -11.33 20.02 6.16
C ASP A 12 -9.92 20.25 5.64
N ARG A 13 -9.56 19.57 4.55
CA ARG A 13 -8.24 19.66 3.92
C ARG A 13 -8.32 19.70 2.40
N ILE A 14 -7.24 20.10 1.74
CA ILE A 14 -7.06 19.99 0.28
C ILE A 14 -7.04 18.52 -0.13
N GLY A 15 -6.44 17.66 0.68
CA GLY A 15 -6.51 16.20 0.52
C GLY A 15 -5.28 15.59 -0.14
N PHE A 16 -5.08 14.30 0.14
CA PHE A 16 -3.93 13.53 -0.33
C PHE A 16 -3.91 13.42 -1.85
N ALA A 17 -5.03 13.02 -2.46
CA ALA A 17 -5.10 12.72 -3.89
C ALA A 17 -4.86 13.97 -4.74
N ARG A 18 -5.43 15.11 -4.34
CA ARG A 18 -5.26 16.38 -5.05
C ARG A 18 -3.83 16.90 -4.97
N LEU A 19 -3.21 16.89 -3.79
CA LEU A 19 -1.84 17.40 -3.62
C LEU A 19 -0.81 16.52 -4.33
N THR A 20 -0.96 15.21 -4.22
CA THR A 20 -0.07 14.26 -4.91
C THR A 20 -0.25 14.31 -6.42
N LYS A 21 -1.47 14.45 -6.95
CA LYS A 21 -1.71 14.67 -8.39
C LYS A 21 -1.04 15.94 -8.91
N ARG A 22 -1.18 17.06 -8.21
CA ARG A 22 -0.51 18.33 -8.58
C ARG A 22 1.02 18.17 -8.62
N ALA A 23 1.60 17.53 -7.60
CA ALA A 23 3.03 17.21 -7.60
C ALA A 23 3.42 16.27 -8.75
N PHE A 24 2.61 15.25 -9.01
CA PHE A 24 2.83 14.26 -10.08
C PHE A 24 2.80 14.91 -11.47
N ASP A 25 1.94 15.91 -11.68
CA ASP A 25 1.85 16.70 -12.92
C ASP A 25 2.97 17.73 -13.07
N GLY A 26 3.91 17.79 -12.12
CA GLY A 26 5.03 18.72 -12.13
C GLY A 26 4.66 20.14 -11.68
N GLU A 27 3.51 20.34 -11.05
CA GLU A 27 3.15 21.64 -10.50
C GLU A 27 4.09 22.03 -9.34
N ASN A 28 4.55 23.27 -9.33
CA ASN A 28 5.36 23.79 -8.23
C ASN A 28 4.47 24.08 -7.01
N LEU A 29 4.51 23.18 -6.01
CA LEU A 29 3.78 23.34 -4.75
C LEU A 29 4.41 24.33 -3.76
N TYR A 30 5.60 24.89 -4.04
CA TYR A 30 6.31 25.76 -3.10
C TYR A 30 5.53 27.01 -2.68
N PRO A 31 4.76 27.71 -3.55
CA PRO A 31 3.93 28.83 -3.13
C PRO A 31 2.87 28.43 -2.09
N LEU A 32 2.21 27.30 -2.30
CA LEU A 32 1.22 26.76 -1.35
C LEU A 32 1.90 26.38 -0.03
N TRP A 33 3.04 25.68 -0.09
CA TRP A 33 3.81 25.33 1.09
C TRP A 33 4.18 26.57 1.92
N ARG A 34 4.64 27.65 1.28
CA ARG A 34 4.97 28.91 1.94
C ARG A 34 3.77 29.59 2.58
N GLU A 35 2.63 29.57 1.91
CA GLU A 35 1.39 30.11 2.46
C GLU A 35 0.97 29.37 3.73
N LEU A 36 0.94 28.03 3.67
CA LEU A 36 0.57 27.18 4.80
C LEU A 36 1.56 27.34 5.96
N MET A 37 2.86 27.37 5.68
CA MET A 37 3.89 27.62 6.70
C MET A 37 3.68 28.99 7.38
N SER A 38 3.40 30.05 6.61
CA SER A 38 3.13 31.38 7.17
C SER A 38 1.89 31.40 8.07
N LYS A 39 0.85 30.61 7.75
CA LYS A 39 -0.34 30.47 8.60
C LYS A 39 -0.03 29.72 9.88
N VAL A 40 0.82 28.69 9.82
CA VAL A 40 1.29 27.95 11.00
C VAL A 40 2.10 28.88 11.92
N ASP A 41 3.06 29.62 11.37
CA ASP A 41 3.87 30.59 12.13
C ASP A 41 3.02 31.69 12.78
N ALA A 42 1.94 32.11 12.12
CA ALA A 42 0.99 33.09 12.63
C ALA A 42 -0.03 32.51 13.63
N GLY A 43 -0.06 31.19 13.84
CA GLY A 43 -1.06 30.51 14.67
C GLY A 43 -2.49 30.56 14.11
N THR A 44 -2.64 30.77 12.80
CA THR A 44 -3.94 30.90 12.12
C THR A 44 -4.30 29.68 11.25
N ALA A 45 -3.37 28.74 11.07
CA ALA A 45 -3.61 27.52 10.30
C ALA A 45 -4.59 26.58 11.03
N SER A 46 -5.63 26.15 10.31
CA SER A 46 -6.46 25.02 10.72
C SER A 46 -5.67 23.71 10.77
N SER A 47 -6.16 22.71 11.50
CA SER A 47 -5.50 21.40 11.56
C SER A 47 -5.40 20.73 10.18
N GLY A 48 -6.38 20.93 9.30
CA GLY A 48 -6.34 20.40 7.94
C GLY A 48 -5.23 21.03 7.09
N GLU A 49 -5.05 22.35 7.20
CA GLU A 49 -3.92 23.07 6.58
C GLU A 49 -2.57 22.61 7.12
N GLN A 50 -2.46 22.32 8.41
CA GLN A 50 -1.24 21.76 9.00
C GLN A 50 -0.94 20.35 8.46
N LEU A 51 -1.96 19.50 8.31
CA LEU A 51 -1.81 18.16 7.76
C LEU A 51 -1.43 18.20 6.26
N ASP A 52 -1.95 19.15 5.50
CA ASP A 52 -1.55 19.36 4.11
C ASP A 52 -0.12 19.92 4.00
N LEU A 53 0.29 20.82 4.91
CA LEU A 53 1.68 21.27 5.02
C LEU A 53 2.62 20.10 5.29
N ALA A 54 2.25 19.21 6.21
CA ALA A 54 3.00 18.00 6.52
C ALA A 54 3.18 17.12 5.28
N LEU A 55 2.10 16.88 4.52
CA LEU A 55 2.14 16.11 3.28
C LEU A 55 3.05 16.75 2.22
N ILE A 56 2.89 18.05 1.95
CA ILE A 56 3.73 18.75 0.94
C ILE A 56 5.22 18.71 1.35
N THR A 57 5.50 18.84 2.65
CA THR A 57 6.86 18.74 3.18
C THR A 57 7.47 17.34 2.94
N GLN A 58 6.67 16.28 3.10
CA GLN A 58 7.09 14.92 2.74
C GLN A 58 7.30 14.76 1.23
N LEU A 59 6.42 15.34 0.40
CA LEU A 59 6.56 15.32 -1.07
C LEU A 59 7.84 16.02 -1.56
N PHE A 60 8.33 17.03 -0.85
CA PHE A 60 9.62 17.66 -1.12
C PHE A 60 10.84 16.83 -0.65
N GLY A 61 10.62 15.63 -0.12
CA GLY A 61 11.68 14.76 0.38
C GLY A 61 12.12 15.07 1.81
N HIS A 62 11.48 16.02 2.50
CA HIS A 62 11.77 16.36 3.89
C HIS A 62 10.95 15.51 4.86
N LYS A 63 11.01 14.19 4.71
CA LYS A 63 10.21 13.20 5.48
C LYS A 63 10.24 13.45 6.99
N PRO A 64 11.39 13.60 7.68
CA PRO A 64 11.41 13.81 9.12
C PRO A 64 10.68 15.09 9.57
N ALA A 65 10.82 16.19 8.82
CA ALA A 65 10.17 17.45 9.13
C ALA A 65 8.64 17.35 8.91
N GLY A 66 8.22 16.73 7.81
CA GLY A 66 6.81 16.50 7.53
C GLY A 66 6.14 15.61 8.58
N LEU A 67 6.81 14.54 9.01
CA LEU A 67 6.33 13.68 10.10
C LEU A 67 6.23 14.43 11.43
N SER A 68 7.22 15.28 11.74
CA SER A 68 7.18 16.12 12.95
C SER A 68 5.95 17.02 12.97
N ILE A 69 5.61 17.67 11.85
CA ILE A 69 4.39 18.49 11.74
C ILE A 69 3.15 17.61 11.92
N GLN A 70 3.09 16.48 11.21
CA GLN A 70 1.97 15.54 11.27
C GLN A 70 1.69 15.08 12.71
N THR A 71 2.69 14.53 13.41
CA THR A 71 2.52 14.01 14.76
C THR A 71 2.03 15.09 15.74
N GLU A 72 2.52 16.34 15.63
CA GLU A 72 2.03 17.43 16.49
C GLU A 72 0.59 17.83 16.16
N THR A 73 0.23 17.88 14.89
CA THR A 73 -1.17 18.13 14.47
C THR A 73 -2.10 17.02 14.95
N LEU A 74 -1.69 15.76 14.83
CA LEU A 74 -2.50 14.59 15.19
C LEU A 74 -2.73 14.45 16.71
N LYS A 75 -1.86 15.01 17.54
CA LYS A 75 -2.10 15.14 18.99
C LYS A 75 -3.28 16.05 19.33
N GLN A 76 -3.61 16.98 18.45
CA GLN A 76 -4.66 17.99 18.66
C GLN A 76 -5.94 17.66 17.90
N GLN A 77 -5.82 17.02 16.74
CA GLN A 77 -6.92 16.70 15.85
C GLN A 77 -6.66 15.35 15.15
N GLN A 78 -7.53 14.36 15.38
CA GLN A 78 -7.39 13.04 14.77
C GLN A 78 -8.29 12.83 13.55
N LEU A 79 -9.33 13.65 13.36
CA LEU A 79 -10.36 13.45 12.34
C LEU A 79 -10.27 14.50 11.23
N PHE A 80 -10.16 14.05 9.99
CA PHE A 80 -10.04 14.91 8.81
C PHE A 80 -11.05 14.52 7.75
N ARG A 81 -11.52 15.50 6.97
CA ARG A 81 -12.43 15.29 5.85
C ARG A 81 -11.72 15.59 4.53
N SER A 82 -11.71 14.62 3.62
CA SER A 82 -11.21 14.82 2.25
C SER A 82 -12.30 15.49 1.38
N PRO A 83 -11.92 16.15 0.27
CA PRO A 83 -12.90 16.71 -0.65
C PRO A 83 -13.85 15.64 -1.20
N CYS A 84 -15.13 15.98 -1.35
CA CYS A 84 -16.16 15.12 -1.91
C CYS A 84 -16.72 15.74 -3.19
N ALA A 85 -17.03 14.91 -4.20
CA ALA A 85 -17.67 15.37 -5.44
C ALA A 85 -19.16 15.74 -5.29
N SER A 86 -19.78 15.47 -4.14
CA SER A 86 -21.19 15.74 -3.85
C SER A 86 -21.37 16.49 -2.54
N ASP A 87 -22.20 17.54 -2.55
CA ASP A 87 -22.65 18.26 -1.33
C ASP A 87 -23.63 17.43 -0.48
N HIS A 88 -24.18 16.37 -1.07
CA HIS A 88 -25.09 15.41 -0.44
C HIS A 88 -24.52 14.01 -0.63
N PRO A 89 -23.49 13.63 0.14
CA PRO A 89 -22.88 12.31 0.04
C PRO A 89 -23.90 11.24 0.43
N ARG A 90 -23.96 10.16 -0.36
CA ARG A 90 -24.90 9.06 -0.14
C ARG A 90 -24.43 8.05 0.90
N LEU A 91 -23.12 7.94 1.12
CA LEU A 91 -22.51 7.19 2.21
C LEU A 91 -21.30 7.96 2.74
N ARG A 92 -20.98 7.69 4.00
CA ARG A 92 -19.79 8.17 4.69
C ARG A 92 -18.88 7.01 5.05
N VAL A 93 -17.67 7.08 4.54
CA VAL A 93 -16.57 6.12 4.74
C VAL A 93 -15.64 6.64 5.82
N LEU A 94 -15.37 5.83 6.84
CA LEU A 94 -14.38 6.12 7.86
C LEU A 94 -13.10 5.30 7.62
N ALA A 95 -12.06 5.95 7.14
CA ALA A 95 -10.75 5.34 7.01
C ALA A 95 -9.97 5.42 8.33
N LEU A 96 -9.50 4.27 8.82
CA LEU A 96 -8.70 4.15 10.04
C LEU A 96 -7.22 4.10 9.65
N ALA A 97 -6.53 5.21 9.84
CA ALA A 97 -5.13 5.42 9.47
C ALA A 97 -4.21 5.33 10.70
N ALA A 98 -2.95 4.98 10.49
CA ALA A 98 -1.90 5.15 11.49
C ALA A 98 -1.18 6.50 11.30
N ASP A 99 -0.57 7.02 12.38
CA ASP A 99 0.42 8.11 12.29
C ASP A 99 1.74 7.57 11.70
N ILE A 100 1.78 7.52 10.37
CA ILE A 100 2.92 7.06 9.58
C ILE A 100 3.08 7.96 8.36
N ASP A 101 4.21 7.85 7.67
CA ASP A 101 4.47 8.63 6.47
C ASP A 101 3.45 8.39 5.34
N MET A 102 3.47 9.28 4.36
CA MET A 102 2.51 9.30 3.26
C MET A 102 2.34 7.98 2.49
N GLY A 103 3.33 7.07 2.52
CA GLY A 103 3.25 5.75 1.88
C GLY A 103 2.78 4.61 2.79
N GLY A 104 2.60 4.87 4.09
CA GLY A 104 2.28 3.85 5.10
C GLY A 104 0.78 3.62 5.32
N ASN A 105 -0.08 4.40 4.68
CA ASN A 105 -1.52 4.20 4.67
C ASN A 105 -2.02 4.04 3.23
N THR A 106 -3.06 3.22 3.03
CA THR A 106 -3.72 3.04 1.74
C THR A 106 -4.38 4.36 1.31
N PRO A 107 -4.01 4.96 0.16
CA PRO A 107 -4.54 6.25 -0.26
C PRO A 107 -5.91 6.10 -0.95
N ILE A 108 -6.91 5.59 -0.24
CA ILE A 108 -8.26 5.34 -0.78
C ILE A 108 -8.98 6.62 -1.25
N GLU A 109 -8.45 7.80 -0.92
CA GLU A 109 -8.92 9.07 -1.47
C GLU A 109 -8.88 9.08 -3.00
N PHE A 110 -7.88 8.46 -3.63
CA PHE A 110 -7.84 8.31 -5.10
C PHE A 110 -9.01 7.48 -5.64
N LEU A 111 -9.44 6.46 -4.90
CA LEU A 111 -10.53 5.56 -5.31
C LEU A 111 -11.91 6.21 -5.18
N LEU A 112 -12.02 7.26 -4.35
CA LEU A 112 -13.29 7.86 -3.95
C LEU A 112 -13.53 9.26 -4.49
N GLN A 113 -12.50 9.93 -5.01
CA GLN A 113 -12.52 11.36 -5.34
C GLN A 113 -13.76 11.82 -6.12
N ASP A 114 -14.24 11.00 -7.07
CA ASP A 114 -15.36 11.33 -7.96
C ASP A 114 -16.65 10.49 -7.69
N SER A 115 -16.66 9.67 -6.63
CA SER A 115 -17.72 8.66 -6.36
C SER A 115 -18.98 9.20 -5.64
N GLY A 116 -18.94 10.46 -5.19
CA GLY A 116 -19.99 11.06 -4.34
C GLY A 116 -20.09 10.42 -2.94
N LEU A 117 -19.07 9.67 -2.51
CA LEU A 117 -18.93 9.13 -1.16
C LEU A 117 -18.07 10.07 -0.31
N GLU A 118 -18.51 10.39 0.91
CA GLU A 118 -17.73 11.23 1.82
C GLU A 118 -16.64 10.40 2.50
N LEU A 119 -15.39 10.85 2.44
CA LEU A 119 -14.27 10.22 3.13
C LEU A 119 -13.89 11.04 4.37
N LEU A 120 -14.01 10.39 5.53
CA LEU A 120 -13.40 10.83 6.77
C LEU A 120 -12.20 9.95 7.09
N THR A 121 -11.07 10.55 7.44
CA THR A 121 -9.87 9.84 7.90
C THR A 121 -9.68 10.09 9.38
N LEU A 122 -9.75 9.03 10.18
CA LEU A 122 -9.44 9.02 11.59
C LEU A 122 -8.04 8.43 11.81
N TYR A 123 -7.12 9.26 12.26
CA TYR A 123 -5.78 8.82 12.65
C TYR A 123 -5.80 8.22 14.04
N VAL A 124 -5.38 6.96 14.12
CA VAL A 124 -5.20 6.22 15.37
C VAL A 124 -3.76 6.45 15.82
N VAL A 125 -3.62 7.23 16.89
CA VAL A 125 -2.34 7.69 17.41
C VAL A 125 -2.04 6.96 18.71
N ASP A 126 -0.83 6.44 18.86
CA ASP A 126 -0.43 5.71 20.05
C ASP A 126 -0.55 6.59 21.31
N GLY A 127 -1.21 6.05 22.32
CA GLY A 127 -1.45 6.74 23.59
C GLY A 127 -2.61 7.76 23.57
N ILE A 128 -3.26 7.98 22.43
CA ILE A 128 -4.45 8.84 22.31
C ILE A 128 -5.69 7.94 22.10
N PRO A 129 -6.69 8.00 22.99
CA PRO A 129 -7.88 7.18 22.83
C PRO A 129 -8.65 7.56 21.56
N LEU A 130 -9.33 6.58 20.96
CA LEU A 130 -10.29 6.87 19.88
C LEU A 130 -11.42 7.78 20.42
N PRO A 131 -11.98 8.67 19.58
CA PRO A 131 -13.15 9.45 19.94
C PRO A 131 -14.29 8.55 20.43
N ASP A 132 -14.94 8.95 21.53
CA ASP A 132 -16.15 8.33 22.03
C ASP A 132 -17.21 9.41 22.27
N PRO A 133 -18.28 9.46 21.45
CA PRO A 133 -18.63 8.52 20.38
C PRO A 133 -17.69 8.64 19.18
N LEU A 134 -17.60 7.55 18.42
CA LEU A 134 -16.97 7.58 17.10
C LEU A 134 -17.71 8.58 16.18
N PRO A 135 -17.01 9.19 15.20
CA PRO A 135 -17.69 9.99 14.17
C PRO A 135 -18.76 9.13 13.49
N PRO A 136 -19.98 9.66 13.22
CA PRO A 136 -21.00 8.90 12.51
C PRO A 136 -20.47 8.46 11.15
N HIS A 137 -20.66 7.21 10.75
CA HIS A 137 -20.20 6.64 9.48
C HIS A 137 -21.04 5.41 9.12
N ASP A 138 -21.11 5.08 7.83
CA ASP A 138 -21.88 3.94 7.32
C ASP A 138 -21.00 2.69 7.16
N VAL A 139 -19.71 2.88 6.86
CA VAL A 139 -18.70 1.83 6.71
C VAL A 139 -17.34 2.34 7.16
N ALA A 140 -16.54 1.46 7.76
CA ALA A 140 -15.15 1.74 8.10
C ALA A 140 -14.20 0.80 7.33
N ILE A 141 -12.98 1.28 7.05
CA ILE A 141 -11.92 0.48 6.44
C ILE A 141 -10.59 0.79 7.12
N VAL A 142 -9.84 -0.24 7.49
CA VAL A 142 -8.47 -0.06 8.00
C VAL A 142 -7.52 0.14 6.82
N ILE A 143 -6.87 1.30 6.80
CA ILE A 143 -5.93 1.66 5.73
C ILE A 143 -4.47 1.66 6.19
N ALA A 144 -4.21 1.51 7.50
CA ALA A 144 -2.88 1.33 8.06
C ALA A 144 -2.21 0.04 7.54
N SER A 145 -0.92 0.10 7.24
CA SER A 145 -0.12 -1.06 6.81
C SER A 145 0.09 -2.06 7.96
N ASP A 146 0.64 -3.22 7.63
CA ASP A 146 1.13 -4.23 8.57
C ASP A 146 2.53 -3.92 9.14
N SER A 147 3.07 -2.73 8.89
CA SER A 147 4.42 -2.36 9.30
C SER A 147 4.59 -2.29 10.82
N ASP A 148 5.84 -2.35 11.26
CA ASP A 148 6.19 -2.34 12.68
C ASP A 148 5.75 -1.05 13.39
N GLU A 149 5.74 0.08 12.68
CA GLU A 149 5.27 1.39 13.12
C GLU A 149 3.73 1.43 13.29
N CYS A 150 2.98 0.70 12.46
CA CYS A 150 1.52 0.65 12.50
C CYS A 150 0.97 -0.29 13.59
N ARG A 151 1.82 -1.06 14.27
CA ARG A 151 1.37 -2.09 15.23
C ARG A 151 0.51 -1.54 16.38
N GLY A 152 0.87 -0.38 16.92
CA GLY A 152 0.11 0.25 18.01
C GLY A 152 -1.29 0.71 17.57
N ALA A 153 -1.37 1.35 16.40
CA ALA A 153 -2.62 1.71 15.76
C ALA A 153 -3.49 0.47 15.46
N LEU A 154 -2.92 -0.56 14.83
CA LEU A 154 -3.63 -1.82 14.53
C LEU A 154 -4.10 -2.55 15.79
N ALA A 155 -3.35 -2.48 16.90
CA ALA A 155 -3.77 -3.06 18.17
C ALA A 155 -4.96 -2.29 18.77
N THR A 156 -4.93 -0.96 18.71
CA THR A 156 -6.02 -0.09 19.18
C THR A 156 -7.30 -0.33 18.38
N ILE A 157 -7.20 -0.43 17.06
CA ILE A 157 -8.35 -0.77 16.19
C ILE A 157 -8.87 -2.17 16.53
N ALA A 158 -7.98 -3.16 16.65
CA ALA A 158 -8.36 -4.54 16.95
C ALA A 158 -9.14 -4.66 18.27
N ALA A 159 -8.78 -3.86 19.27
CA ALA A 159 -9.46 -3.85 20.57
C ALA A 159 -10.93 -3.40 20.50
N ARG A 160 -11.33 -2.65 19.47
CA ARG A 160 -12.74 -2.27 19.22
C ARG A 160 -13.39 -2.99 18.03
N ALA A 161 -12.64 -3.79 17.27
CA ALA A 161 -13.13 -4.36 16.02
C ALA A 161 -14.37 -5.25 16.20
N ALA A 162 -14.45 -6.02 17.30
CA ALA A 162 -15.58 -6.91 17.58
C ALA A 162 -16.89 -6.15 17.82
N ASP A 163 -16.81 -4.97 18.44
CA ASP A 163 -17.96 -4.13 18.79
C ASP A 163 -18.13 -2.93 17.84
N TRP A 164 -17.52 -3.00 16.65
CA TRP A 164 -17.55 -1.88 15.71
C TRP A 164 -18.99 -1.62 15.22
N PRO A 165 -19.49 -0.37 15.27
CA PRO A 165 -20.91 -0.07 15.06
C PRO A 165 -21.36 -0.18 13.60
N ALA A 166 -20.43 -0.25 12.66
CA ALA A 166 -20.62 -0.35 11.21
C ALA A 166 -19.83 -1.55 10.63
N PRO A 167 -19.99 -1.93 9.35
CA PRO A 167 -19.08 -2.88 8.71
C PRO A 167 -17.64 -2.35 8.79
N LEU A 168 -16.70 -3.20 9.20
CA LEU A 168 -15.27 -2.89 9.27
C LEU A 168 -14.53 -3.74 8.25
N LEU A 169 -14.04 -3.09 7.20
CA LEU A 169 -13.29 -3.72 6.12
C LEU A 169 -11.80 -3.79 6.45
N ASN A 170 -11.14 -4.80 5.90
CA ASN A 170 -9.72 -5.10 6.15
C ASN A 170 -9.37 -5.13 7.65
N PRO A 171 -10.05 -5.94 8.48
CA PRO A 171 -9.83 -5.92 9.92
C PRO A 171 -8.36 -6.25 10.29
N PRO A 172 -7.82 -5.70 11.40
CA PRO A 172 -6.39 -5.81 11.70
C PRO A 172 -5.84 -7.24 11.81
N HIS A 173 -6.68 -8.22 12.17
CA HIS A 173 -6.23 -9.61 12.26
C HIS A 173 -5.87 -10.21 10.91
N LEU A 174 -6.50 -9.76 9.82
CA LEU A 174 -6.17 -10.18 8.45
C LEU A 174 -4.96 -9.43 7.90
N ILE A 175 -4.87 -8.10 8.12
CA ILE A 175 -3.73 -7.27 7.67
C ILE A 175 -2.39 -7.83 8.17
N ARG A 176 -2.34 -8.30 9.42
CA ARG A 176 -1.10 -8.86 10.02
C ARG A 176 -0.54 -10.08 9.29
N HIS A 177 -1.32 -10.73 8.43
CA HIS A 177 -0.87 -11.87 7.63
C HIS A 177 -0.11 -11.47 6.35
N LEU A 178 -0.14 -10.19 5.96
CA LEU A 178 0.57 -9.69 4.79
C LEU A 178 2.10 -9.60 5.00
N ASP A 179 2.55 -9.65 6.26
CA ASP A 179 3.97 -9.63 6.61
C ASP A 179 4.71 -10.75 5.87
N ARG A 180 5.85 -10.42 5.26
CA ARG A 180 6.53 -11.27 4.27
C ARG A 180 6.90 -12.65 4.80
N ASP A 181 7.25 -12.76 6.08
CA ASP A 181 7.58 -14.04 6.70
C ASP A 181 6.33 -14.91 6.96
N LYS A 182 5.16 -14.29 7.13
CA LYS A 182 3.87 -14.95 7.36
C LYS A 182 3.15 -15.26 6.06
N LEU A 183 3.24 -14.38 5.07
CA LEU A 183 2.56 -14.51 3.79
C LEU A 183 2.92 -15.82 3.09
N TYR A 184 4.21 -16.16 3.04
CA TYR A 184 4.66 -17.46 2.51
C TYR A 184 3.97 -18.66 3.19
N ARG A 185 3.78 -18.62 4.52
CA ARG A 185 3.11 -19.70 5.26
C ARG A 185 1.62 -19.77 4.97
N LEU A 186 1.00 -18.64 4.62
CA LEU A 186 -0.43 -18.55 4.33
C LEU A 186 -0.75 -19.10 2.93
N ILE A 187 0.06 -18.79 1.93
CA ILE A 187 -0.27 -19.05 0.51
C ILE A 187 0.73 -19.94 -0.24
N GLY A 188 1.81 -20.40 0.42
CA GLY A 188 2.92 -21.10 -0.24
C GLY A 188 2.60 -22.48 -0.82
N ASP A 189 1.49 -23.10 -0.42
CA ASP A 189 0.97 -24.38 -0.92
C ASP A 189 -0.23 -24.22 -1.87
N VAL A 190 -0.54 -22.98 -2.31
CA VAL A 190 -1.55 -22.75 -3.34
C VAL A 190 -1.06 -23.27 -4.69
N ASP A 191 -1.87 -24.07 -5.37
CA ASP A 191 -1.53 -24.66 -6.67
C ASP A 191 -1.37 -23.58 -7.77
N GLY A 192 -0.36 -23.75 -8.63
CA GLY A 192 0.03 -22.79 -9.66
C GLY A 192 0.64 -21.48 -9.14
N LEU A 193 0.98 -21.40 -7.84
CA LEU A 193 1.58 -20.22 -7.22
C LEU A 193 3.03 -20.52 -6.79
N VAL A 194 3.91 -19.55 -7.02
CA VAL A 194 5.28 -19.55 -6.51
C VAL A 194 5.45 -18.33 -5.62
N ILE A 195 5.80 -18.54 -4.35
CA ILE A 195 6.24 -17.47 -3.45
C ILE A 195 7.51 -17.93 -2.73
N PRO A 196 8.64 -17.20 -2.86
CA PRO A 196 9.83 -17.50 -2.08
C PRO A 196 9.60 -17.29 -0.58
N ALA A 197 10.04 -18.25 0.24
CA ALA A 197 10.10 -18.04 1.67
C ALA A 197 11.04 -16.87 1.98
N THR A 198 10.58 -15.97 2.87
CA THR A 198 11.37 -14.84 3.34
C THR A 198 11.80 -15.11 4.78
N VAL A 199 13.11 -15.17 5.00
CA VAL A 199 13.72 -15.51 6.29
C VAL A 199 14.27 -14.24 6.93
N PRO A 200 13.83 -13.85 8.15
CA PRO A 200 14.46 -12.78 8.90
C PRO A 200 15.82 -13.26 9.44
N VAL A 201 16.88 -12.51 9.14
CA VAL A 201 18.25 -12.81 9.57
C VAL A 201 18.90 -11.55 10.11
N GLY A 202 19.47 -11.64 11.31
CA GLY A 202 20.24 -10.56 11.92
C GLY A 202 21.58 -10.33 11.21
N ARG A 203 22.05 -9.09 11.22
CA ARG A 203 23.31 -8.66 10.60
C ARG A 203 24.50 -9.53 11.01
N ASP A 204 24.64 -9.84 12.29
CA ASP A 204 25.79 -10.61 12.80
C ASP A 204 25.87 -12.01 12.19
N ALA A 205 24.71 -12.66 11.99
CA ALA A 205 24.65 -13.97 11.36
C ALA A 205 25.00 -13.89 9.86
N LEU A 206 24.54 -12.85 9.16
CA LEU A 206 24.94 -12.60 7.77
C LEU A 206 26.43 -12.26 7.65
N MET A 207 27.00 -11.52 8.60
CA MET A 207 28.44 -11.24 8.65
C MET A 207 29.25 -12.51 8.90
N ALA A 208 28.76 -13.43 9.74
CA ALA A 208 29.40 -14.73 9.94
C ALA A 208 29.41 -15.55 8.63
N ALA A 209 28.31 -15.56 7.88
CA ALA A 209 28.23 -16.19 6.57
C ALA A 209 29.14 -15.51 5.53
N ALA A 210 29.17 -14.18 5.50
CA ALA A 210 30.00 -13.39 4.58
C ALA A 210 31.50 -13.64 4.78
N ASN A 211 31.93 -13.78 6.04
CA ASN A 211 33.34 -14.04 6.39
C ASN A 211 33.73 -15.53 6.34
N GLY A 212 32.78 -16.43 6.05
CA GLY A 212 33.03 -17.88 6.02
C GLY A 212 33.15 -18.56 7.38
N SER A 213 32.75 -17.87 8.47
CA SER A 213 32.70 -18.44 9.83
C SER A 213 31.46 -19.31 10.08
N ALA A 214 30.45 -19.22 9.21
CA ALA A 214 29.26 -20.06 9.15
C ALA A 214 28.85 -20.28 7.70
N ALA A 215 28.10 -21.35 7.39
CA ALA A 215 27.54 -21.52 6.05
C ALA A 215 26.24 -20.71 5.90
N LEU A 216 25.99 -20.11 4.73
CA LEU A 216 24.75 -19.36 4.49
C LEU A 216 23.49 -20.19 4.75
N PRO A 217 23.39 -21.47 4.31
CA PRO A 217 22.23 -22.30 4.61
C PRO A 217 21.95 -22.50 6.10
N GLU A 218 22.97 -22.46 6.96
CA GLU A 218 22.82 -22.62 8.42
C GLU A 218 22.18 -21.39 9.06
N VAL A 219 22.44 -20.19 8.52
CA VAL A 219 21.94 -18.93 9.09
C VAL A 219 20.68 -18.40 8.40
N ALA A 220 20.42 -18.81 7.16
CA ALA A 220 19.33 -18.32 6.32
C ALA A 220 18.29 -19.39 5.98
N GLY A 221 18.05 -20.34 6.90
CA GLY A 221 16.93 -21.30 6.76
C GLY A 221 17.07 -22.24 5.56
N GLY A 222 18.28 -22.68 5.24
CA GLY A 222 18.57 -23.58 4.12
C GLY A 222 18.75 -22.89 2.77
N LEU A 223 18.65 -21.56 2.70
CA LEU A 223 18.89 -20.81 1.48
C LEU A 223 20.37 -20.79 1.10
N ASP A 224 20.65 -20.90 -0.20
CA ASP A 224 21.98 -20.76 -0.77
C ASP A 224 21.98 -19.70 -1.89
N PHE A 225 23.18 -19.27 -2.29
CA PHE A 225 23.33 -18.26 -3.33
C PHE A 225 22.84 -18.75 -4.71
N PRO A 226 22.31 -17.85 -5.58
CA PRO A 226 22.10 -16.42 -5.33
C PRO A 226 20.87 -16.14 -4.45
N ILE A 227 21.01 -15.20 -3.53
CA ILE A 227 19.93 -14.72 -2.65
C ILE A 227 19.51 -13.30 -3.00
N ILE A 228 18.32 -12.92 -2.55
CA ILE A 228 17.88 -11.54 -2.43
C ILE A 228 18.02 -11.14 -0.97
N ALA A 229 18.69 -10.00 -0.71
CA ALA A 229 18.77 -9.38 0.61
C ALA A 229 18.07 -8.02 0.61
N ARG A 230 17.36 -7.75 1.70
CA ARG A 230 16.61 -6.50 1.90
C ARG A 230 16.67 -6.08 3.37
N PRO A 231 16.95 -4.81 3.71
CA PRO A 231 16.83 -4.35 5.09
C PRO A 231 15.38 -4.43 5.58
N ARG A 232 15.17 -4.86 6.82
CA ARG A 232 13.83 -4.87 7.43
C ARG A 232 13.28 -3.44 7.54
N GLY A 233 11.99 -3.25 7.26
CA GLY A 233 11.35 -1.93 7.26
C GLY A 233 11.62 -1.06 6.02
N SER A 234 12.34 -1.58 5.02
CA SER A 234 12.53 -0.88 3.75
C SER A 234 11.37 -1.12 2.78
N HIS A 235 11.02 -0.06 2.03
CA HIS A 235 9.99 -0.08 0.99
C HIS A 235 10.57 0.37 -0.36
N ALA A 236 9.79 0.20 -1.44
CA ALA A 236 10.13 0.67 -2.78
C ALA A 236 11.55 0.26 -3.26
N GLY A 237 11.94 -0.98 -2.93
CA GLY A 237 13.25 -1.56 -3.30
C GLY A 237 14.48 -0.91 -2.66
N PHE A 238 14.34 -0.01 -1.67
CA PHE A 238 15.49 0.59 -1.01
C PHE A 238 16.37 -0.47 -0.32
N GLY A 239 17.64 -0.57 -0.75
CA GLY A 239 18.58 -1.56 -0.21
C GLY A 239 18.33 -2.99 -0.64
N LEU A 240 17.40 -3.24 -1.56
CA LEU A 240 17.19 -4.55 -2.17
C LEU A 240 18.39 -4.89 -3.06
N ALA A 241 18.98 -6.06 -2.89
CA ALA A 241 20.11 -6.52 -3.69
C ALA A 241 20.01 -8.02 -4.00
N ARG A 242 20.46 -8.41 -5.20
CA ARG A 242 20.77 -9.81 -5.54
C ARG A 242 22.23 -10.04 -5.20
N ILE A 243 22.50 -11.07 -4.41
CA ILE A 243 23.83 -11.40 -3.94
C ILE A 243 24.20 -12.78 -4.48
N ALA A 244 25.32 -12.86 -5.20
CA ALA A 244 25.72 -14.05 -5.94
C ALA A 244 26.63 -15.01 -5.14
N ASP A 245 27.33 -14.49 -4.13
CA ASP A 245 28.29 -15.24 -3.33
C ASP A 245 28.61 -14.51 -2.00
N SER A 246 29.47 -15.13 -1.18
CA SER A 246 29.87 -14.59 0.12
C SER A 246 30.65 -13.28 0.02
N ALA A 247 31.43 -13.07 -1.05
CA ALA A 247 32.17 -11.83 -1.26
C ALA A 247 31.19 -10.68 -1.55
N GLY A 248 30.20 -10.90 -2.41
CA GLY A 248 29.11 -9.96 -2.66
C GLY A 248 28.29 -9.68 -1.40
N LEU A 249 28.09 -10.67 -0.53
CA LEU A 249 27.41 -10.46 0.76
C LEU A 249 28.22 -9.55 1.68
N LEU A 250 29.54 -9.74 1.74
CA LEU A 250 30.43 -8.90 2.54
C LEU A 250 30.41 -7.45 2.06
N ASP A 251 30.48 -7.23 0.75
CA ASP A 251 30.43 -5.88 0.17
C ASP A 251 29.09 -5.20 0.41
N TYR A 252 27.97 -5.92 0.22
CA TYR A 252 26.64 -5.43 0.54
C TYR A 252 26.53 -4.99 2.01
N LEU A 253 27.04 -5.79 2.95
CA LEU A 253 26.99 -5.49 4.38
C LEU A 253 27.99 -4.39 4.79
N ARG A 254 28.99 -4.04 3.99
CA ARG A 254 29.82 -2.84 4.26
C ARG A 254 29.04 -1.56 4.01
N ASP A 255 28.24 -1.55 2.94
CA ASP A 255 27.45 -0.39 2.53
C ASP A 255 26.14 -0.23 3.33
N ARG A 256 25.68 -1.32 3.95
CA ARG A 256 24.44 -1.39 4.73
C ARG A 256 24.73 -1.61 6.20
N GLN A 257 24.12 -0.84 7.10
CA GLN A 257 24.40 -0.87 8.54
C GLN A 257 23.16 -1.20 9.37
N GLU A 258 22.05 -1.55 8.71
CA GLU A 258 20.81 -1.98 9.33
C GLU A 258 21.02 -3.29 10.12
N SER A 259 20.28 -3.46 11.23
CA SER A 259 20.45 -4.58 12.16
C SER A 259 19.87 -5.89 11.65
N ASP A 260 18.82 -5.83 10.83
CA ASP A 260 18.03 -6.98 10.44
C ASP A 260 17.70 -6.93 8.94
N TYR A 261 17.71 -8.10 8.31
CA TYR A 261 17.45 -8.26 6.90
C TYR A 261 16.43 -9.37 6.66
N PHE A 262 15.69 -9.23 5.57
CA PHE A 262 14.94 -10.30 4.96
C PHE A 262 15.75 -10.93 3.84
N ILE A 263 15.90 -12.25 3.90
CA ILE A 263 16.63 -13.06 2.92
C ILE A 263 15.65 -14.00 2.22
N ALA A 264 15.71 -14.06 0.90
CA ALA A 264 14.93 -14.99 0.09
C ALA A 264 15.79 -15.56 -1.03
N ARG A 265 15.42 -16.71 -1.61
CA ARG A 265 16.05 -17.19 -2.84
C ARG A 265 15.80 -16.20 -3.98
N TYR A 266 16.78 -16.00 -4.84
CA TYR A 266 16.55 -15.32 -6.11
C TYR A 266 15.74 -16.24 -7.04
N VAL A 267 14.74 -15.66 -7.71
CA VAL A 267 13.96 -16.34 -8.74
C VAL A 267 14.14 -15.58 -10.05
N ASP A 268 14.70 -16.26 -11.05
CA ASP A 268 14.79 -15.72 -12.39
C ASP A 268 13.45 -15.93 -13.10
N TYR A 269 12.74 -14.83 -13.33
CA TYR A 269 11.42 -14.81 -13.98
C TYR A 269 11.47 -14.09 -15.33
N ALA A 270 12.67 -13.92 -15.91
CA ALA A 270 12.81 -13.38 -17.26
C ALA A 270 11.97 -14.20 -18.24
N SER A 271 11.25 -13.50 -19.12
CA SER A 271 10.56 -14.14 -20.23
C SER A 271 11.55 -14.54 -21.32
N GLU A 272 11.07 -15.20 -22.39
CA GLU A 272 11.92 -15.69 -23.49
C GLU A 272 12.72 -14.59 -24.20
N ASP A 273 12.26 -13.34 -24.15
CA ASP A 273 12.95 -12.17 -24.70
C ASP A 273 14.06 -11.61 -23.79
N GLY A 274 14.31 -12.25 -22.64
CA GLY A 274 15.27 -11.81 -21.63
C GLY A 274 14.80 -10.61 -20.80
N GLN A 275 13.58 -10.12 -21.00
CA GLN A 275 13.00 -9.05 -20.20
C GLN A 275 12.16 -9.61 -19.05
N PHE A 276 12.07 -8.81 -17.99
CA PHE A 276 11.29 -9.08 -16.81
C PHE A 276 9.98 -8.28 -16.87
N ARG A 277 8.86 -8.94 -16.52
CA ARG A 277 7.52 -8.36 -16.49
C ARG A 277 6.94 -8.44 -15.09
N LYS A 278 6.72 -7.28 -14.48
CA LYS A 278 6.04 -7.16 -13.18
C LYS A 278 4.63 -6.65 -13.41
N TYR A 279 3.64 -7.37 -12.90
CA TYR A 279 2.24 -7.01 -12.92
C TYR A 279 1.83 -6.57 -11.51
N ARG A 280 1.03 -5.50 -11.45
CA ARG A 280 0.22 -5.19 -10.27
C ARG A 280 -1.22 -5.55 -10.55
N VAL A 281 -1.78 -6.37 -9.68
CA VAL A 281 -3.20 -6.72 -9.65
C VAL A 281 -3.79 -6.14 -8.37
N VAL A 282 -4.96 -5.52 -8.47
CA VAL A 282 -5.74 -5.11 -7.29
C VAL A 282 -6.90 -6.06 -7.11
N VAL A 283 -7.18 -6.45 -5.88
CA VAL A 283 -8.32 -7.28 -5.52
C VAL A 283 -9.32 -6.39 -4.81
N VAL A 284 -10.57 -6.41 -5.31
CA VAL A 284 -11.69 -5.68 -4.72
C VAL A 284 -12.85 -6.66 -4.57
N ASP A 285 -13.27 -6.90 -3.33
CA ASP A 285 -14.37 -7.82 -2.98
C ASP A 285 -14.18 -9.22 -3.59
N GLY A 286 -12.96 -9.76 -3.44
CA GLY A 286 -12.56 -11.07 -3.95
C GLY A 286 -12.34 -11.14 -5.46
N LYS A 287 -12.51 -10.05 -6.21
CA LYS A 287 -12.30 -10.01 -7.65
C LYS A 287 -10.98 -9.31 -8.02
N PRO A 288 -10.10 -9.95 -8.81
CA PRO A 288 -8.87 -9.32 -9.28
C PRO A 288 -9.12 -8.39 -10.47
N TYR A 289 -8.31 -7.34 -10.59
CA TYR A 289 -8.30 -6.36 -11.69
C TYR A 289 -6.86 -5.97 -12.05
N ALA A 290 -6.57 -5.77 -13.34
CA ALA A 290 -5.29 -5.21 -13.78
C ALA A 290 -5.12 -3.76 -13.26
N CYS A 291 -3.99 -3.49 -12.59
CA CYS A 291 -3.62 -2.15 -12.14
C CYS A 291 -2.51 -1.52 -12.98
N HIS A 292 -1.39 -2.22 -13.20
CA HIS A 292 -0.34 -1.81 -14.14
C HIS A 292 0.57 -2.99 -14.51
N MET A 293 1.37 -2.82 -15.57
CA MET A 293 2.44 -3.73 -15.95
C MET A 293 3.72 -2.92 -16.25
N ALA A 294 4.83 -3.34 -15.66
CA ALA A 294 6.14 -2.75 -15.87
C ALA A 294 7.08 -3.77 -16.53
N ILE A 295 7.87 -3.33 -17.51
CA ILE A 295 8.78 -4.19 -18.27
C ILE A 295 10.19 -3.59 -18.23
N ALA A 296 11.20 -4.39 -17.90
CA ALA A 296 12.60 -3.95 -17.92
C ALA A 296 13.57 -5.10 -18.24
N ASP A 297 14.81 -4.74 -18.54
CA ASP A 297 15.96 -5.66 -18.72
C ASP A 297 16.64 -6.03 -17.39
N ARG A 298 16.03 -5.65 -16.27
CA ARG A 298 16.48 -5.92 -14.89
C ARG A 298 15.33 -6.48 -14.06
N TRP A 299 15.66 -7.27 -13.04
CA TRP A 299 14.68 -8.02 -12.25
C TRP A 299 14.03 -7.21 -11.12
N ASP A 300 14.69 -6.17 -10.61
CA ASP A 300 14.24 -5.33 -9.50
C ASP A 300 13.39 -4.16 -10.00
N ILE A 301 12.24 -4.52 -10.57
CA ILE A 301 11.34 -3.59 -11.25
C ILE A 301 10.39 -2.89 -10.28
N TRP A 302 10.26 -1.58 -10.46
CA TRP A 302 9.04 -0.85 -10.11
C TRP A 302 8.65 0.07 -11.27
N TYR A 303 7.39 0.47 -11.35
CA TYR A 303 6.86 1.14 -12.55
C TYR A 303 7.69 2.35 -13.01
N LEU A 304 8.12 3.21 -12.08
CA LEU A 304 8.94 4.39 -12.35
C LEU A 304 10.39 4.10 -12.80
N ASN A 305 10.96 2.91 -12.54
CA ASN A 305 12.32 2.56 -13.00
C ASN A 305 12.33 1.74 -14.31
N ALA A 306 11.15 1.37 -14.81
CA ALA A 306 11.00 0.50 -15.98
C ALA A 306 11.11 1.23 -17.32
N GLY A 307 11.08 2.57 -17.33
CA GLY A 307 11.14 3.36 -18.56
C GLY A 307 9.93 3.13 -19.49
N MET A 308 8.73 3.05 -18.91
CA MET A 308 7.49 2.82 -19.65
C MET A 308 7.10 4.03 -20.52
N ALA A 309 7.41 5.25 -20.06
CA ALA A 309 7.07 6.48 -20.76
C ALA A 309 7.89 6.68 -22.05
N GLU A 310 9.07 6.06 -22.11
CA GLU A 310 10.03 6.20 -23.20
C GLU A 310 9.86 5.13 -24.28
N SER A 311 9.10 4.06 -24.02
CA SER A 311 8.94 2.93 -24.94
C SER A 311 7.48 2.69 -25.33
N GLU A 312 7.14 3.01 -26.58
CA GLU A 312 5.81 2.72 -27.15
C GLU A 312 5.50 1.22 -27.13
N LEU A 313 6.48 0.36 -27.42
CA LEU A 313 6.30 -1.09 -27.39
C LEU A 313 5.89 -1.59 -25.99
N LYS A 314 6.55 -1.10 -24.93
CA LYS A 314 6.18 -1.46 -23.55
C LYS A 314 4.76 -1.00 -23.22
N ARG A 315 4.37 0.20 -23.66
CA ARG A 315 3.00 0.73 -23.46
C ARG A 315 1.96 -0.07 -24.23
N LEU A 316 2.25 -0.50 -25.46
CA LEU A 316 1.35 -1.36 -26.23
C LEU A 316 1.16 -2.72 -25.56
N GLU A 317 2.23 -3.27 -24.97
CA GLU A 317 2.13 -4.52 -24.22
C GLU A 317 1.29 -4.36 -22.95
N GLU A 318 1.48 -3.28 -22.17
CA GLU A 318 0.62 -3.00 -21.00
C GLU A 318 -0.84 -2.79 -21.40
N ALA A 319 -1.10 -2.09 -22.51
CA ALA A 319 -2.44 -1.94 -23.07
C ALA A 319 -3.08 -3.30 -23.41
N ALA A 320 -2.30 -4.21 -24.02
CA ALA A 320 -2.75 -5.57 -24.34
C ALA A 320 -3.01 -6.38 -23.06
N PHE A 321 -2.19 -6.23 -22.03
CA PHE A 321 -2.43 -6.83 -20.71
C PHE A 321 -3.76 -6.36 -20.11
N PHE A 322 -4.07 -5.06 -20.15
CA PHE A 322 -5.34 -4.53 -19.65
C PHE A 322 -6.53 -5.06 -20.44
N HIS A 323 -6.42 -5.03 -21.77
CA HIS A 323 -7.49 -5.49 -22.66
C HIS A 323 -7.80 -6.98 -22.46
N THR A 324 -6.76 -7.79 -22.26
CA THR A 324 -6.88 -9.26 -22.18
C THR A 324 -6.88 -9.80 -20.75
N PHE A 325 -6.95 -8.94 -19.73
CA PHE A 325 -6.77 -9.36 -18.34
C PHE A 325 -7.73 -10.49 -17.95
N ASP A 326 -9.04 -10.29 -18.14
CA ASP A 326 -10.07 -11.22 -17.66
C ASP A 326 -10.05 -12.58 -18.37
N PHE A 327 -9.86 -12.59 -19.69
CA PHE A 327 -9.88 -13.80 -20.52
C PHE A 327 -8.50 -14.35 -20.87
N GLY A 328 -7.44 -13.69 -20.37
CA GLY A 328 -6.04 -14.05 -20.58
C GLY A 328 -5.34 -14.27 -19.25
N PHE A 329 -4.78 -13.20 -18.66
CA PHE A 329 -3.96 -13.30 -17.45
C PHE A 329 -4.72 -13.91 -16.26
N ALA A 330 -5.87 -13.35 -15.91
CA ALA A 330 -6.67 -13.82 -14.77
C ALA A 330 -7.20 -15.24 -14.99
N LEU A 331 -7.60 -15.59 -16.22
CA LEU A 331 -8.08 -16.93 -16.55
C LEU A 331 -6.96 -17.97 -16.44
N ARG A 332 -5.76 -17.69 -16.97
CA ARG A 332 -4.61 -18.59 -16.88
C ARG A 332 -4.19 -18.84 -15.43
N HIS A 333 -4.22 -17.80 -14.61
CA HIS A 333 -3.81 -17.84 -13.20
C HIS A 333 -4.97 -18.08 -12.24
N LYS A 334 -6.12 -18.55 -12.71
CA LYS A 334 -7.35 -18.62 -11.92
C LYS A 334 -7.19 -19.41 -10.62
N THR A 335 -6.61 -20.61 -10.69
CA THR A 335 -6.40 -21.45 -9.50
C THR A 335 -5.55 -20.75 -8.45
N ALA A 336 -4.43 -20.14 -8.87
CA ALA A 336 -3.51 -19.43 -8.00
C ALA A 336 -4.17 -18.18 -7.39
N LEU A 337 -4.85 -17.37 -8.21
CA LEU A 337 -5.54 -16.15 -7.78
C LEU A 337 -6.68 -16.48 -6.82
N ASP A 338 -7.58 -17.41 -7.16
CA ASP A 338 -8.71 -17.78 -6.30
C ASP A 338 -8.22 -18.30 -4.94
N GLY A 339 -7.28 -19.26 -4.95
CA GLY A 339 -6.78 -19.88 -3.72
C GLY A 339 -6.02 -18.90 -2.82
N MET A 340 -5.26 -17.97 -3.41
CA MET A 340 -4.59 -16.92 -2.67
C MET A 340 -5.57 -15.89 -2.10
N ILE A 341 -6.51 -15.41 -2.92
CA ILE A 341 -7.52 -14.40 -2.54
C ILE A 341 -8.39 -14.92 -1.39
N GLU A 342 -8.85 -16.17 -1.48
CA GLU A 342 -9.67 -16.80 -0.43
C GLU A 342 -8.93 -16.84 0.92
N ARG A 343 -7.65 -17.22 0.91
CA ARG A 343 -6.85 -17.35 2.14
C ARG A 343 -6.46 -16.01 2.76
N ILE A 344 -6.25 -14.97 1.94
CA ILE A 344 -5.96 -13.62 2.41
C ILE A 344 -7.21 -13.00 3.05
N GLY A 345 -8.37 -13.16 2.40
CA GLY A 345 -9.66 -12.76 2.95
C GLY A 345 -9.87 -11.25 3.15
N LEU A 346 -8.94 -10.41 2.71
CA LEU A 346 -9.09 -8.95 2.73
C LEU A 346 -10.06 -8.48 1.65
N ASP A 347 -10.80 -7.42 1.95
CA ASP A 347 -11.78 -6.82 1.06
C ASP A 347 -11.11 -6.03 -0.07
N TYR A 348 -9.98 -5.40 0.25
CA TYR A 348 -9.17 -4.63 -0.70
C TYR A 348 -7.68 -4.83 -0.42
N PHE A 349 -6.91 -5.25 -1.42
CA PHE A 349 -5.45 -5.36 -1.35
C PHE A 349 -4.85 -5.41 -2.76
N THR A 350 -3.53 -5.31 -2.86
CA THR A 350 -2.80 -5.43 -4.12
C THR A 350 -1.81 -6.58 -4.10
N ILE A 351 -1.48 -7.07 -5.29
CA ILE A 351 -0.56 -8.16 -5.54
C ILE A 351 0.46 -7.68 -6.58
N ASP A 352 1.72 -7.69 -6.21
CA ASP A 352 2.83 -7.55 -7.14
C ASP A 352 3.34 -8.95 -7.52
N CYS A 353 3.24 -9.28 -8.81
CA CYS A 353 3.51 -10.62 -9.32
C CYS A 353 4.17 -10.63 -10.71
N ALA A 354 4.61 -11.81 -11.13
CA ALA A 354 5.11 -12.10 -12.47
C ALA A 354 4.60 -13.47 -12.95
N GLN A 355 4.61 -13.68 -14.26
CA GLN A 355 4.42 -15.00 -14.83
C GLN A 355 5.80 -15.66 -15.03
N MET A 356 5.99 -16.85 -14.45
CA MET A 356 7.20 -17.65 -14.65
C MET A 356 7.25 -18.27 -16.05
N PRO A 357 8.44 -18.65 -16.57
CA PRO A 357 8.54 -19.47 -17.77
C PRO A 357 7.78 -20.81 -17.69
N SER A 358 7.60 -21.36 -16.49
CA SER A 358 6.76 -22.55 -16.25
C SER A 358 5.26 -22.31 -16.47
N GLY A 359 4.83 -21.05 -16.46
CA GLY A 359 3.43 -20.64 -16.47
C GLY A 359 2.87 -20.32 -15.09
N ASP A 360 3.57 -20.65 -14.00
CA ASP A 360 3.11 -20.37 -12.63
C ASP A 360 3.14 -18.88 -12.29
N LEU A 361 2.30 -18.46 -11.34
CA LEU A 361 2.25 -17.09 -10.84
C LEU A 361 3.28 -16.88 -9.72
N LEU A 362 4.34 -16.13 -10.00
CA LEU A 362 5.31 -15.70 -9.00
C LEU A 362 4.78 -14.48 -8.24
N VAL A 363 4.66 -14.57 -6.91
CA VAL A 363 4.28 -13.45 -6.05
C VAL A 363 5.52 -12.85 -5.39
N PHE A 364 5.68 -11.53 -5.52
CA PHE A 364 6.77 -10.77 -4.88
C PHE A 364 6.32 -10.13 -3.57
N GLU A 365 5.10 -9.59 -3.54
CA GLU A 365 4.55 -8.82 -2.44
C GLU A 365 3.03 -8.79 -2.55
N ILE A 366 2.38 -8.79 -1.40
CA ILE A 366 0.98 -8.48 -1.24
C ILE A 366 0.91 -7.44 -0.15
N ASP A 367 0.22 -6.35 -0.43
CA ASP A 367 0.08 -5.24 0.51
C ASP A 367 -1.35 -4.71 0.47
N ASN A 368 -1.76 -4.01 1.53
CA ASN A 368 -2.97 -3.21 1.49
C ASN A 368 -2.70 -1.77 1.07
N THR A 369 -1.46 -1.29 1.14
CA THR A 369 -1.13 0.15 1.01
C THR A 369 -0.61 0.59 -0.35
N SER A 370 -0.42 -0.30 -1.33
CA SER A 370 0.01 0.13 -2.65
C SER A 370 -0.99 1.10 -3.29
N VAL A 371 -0.41 2.10 -3.95
CA VAL A 371 -1.19 3.14 -4.64
C VAL A 371 -1.87 2.56 -5.88
N VAL A 372 -3.17 2.79 -5.98
CA VAL A 372 -3.96 2.65 -7.20
C VAL A 372 -4.56 4.03 -7.51
N HIS A 373 -4.29 4.56 -8.69
CA HIS A 373 -4.56 5.95 -9.02
C HIS A 373 -4.75 6.15 -10.53
N ASP A 374 -5.39 7.25 -10.92
CA ASP A 374 -5.53 7.67 -12.33
C ASP A 374 -4.76 8.97 -12.60
N MET A 375 -3.51 9.03 -12.13
CA MET A 375 -2.69 10.23 -12.28
C MET A 375 -1.89 10.25 -13.59
N ASP A 376 -1.69 9.07 -14.21
CA ASP A 376 -0.91 8.93 -15.43
C ASP A 376 -1.50 9.77 -16.57
N SER A 377 -0.63 10.32 -17.42
CA SER A 377 -1.09 11.16 -18.54
C SER A 377 -1.98 10.37 -19.50
N PRO A 378 -3.25 10.78 -19.73
CA PRO A 378 -4.14 10.10 -20.67
C PRO A 378 -3.68 10.26 -22.12
N GLU A 379 -2.84 11.25 -22.42
CA GLU A 379 -2.23 11.41 -23.74
C GLU A 379 -1.18 10.32 -24.00
N LEU A 380 -0.42 9.95 -22.97
CA LEU A 380 0.64 8.94 -23.06
C LEU A 380 0.13 7.51 -22.81
N TYR A 381 -0.87 7.36 -21.94
CA TYR A 381 -1.45 6.10 -21.50
C TYR A 381 -2.99 6.09 -21.64
N PRO A 382 -3.54 6.22 -22.87
CA PRO A 382 -4.98 6.39 -23.08
C PRO A 382 -5.84 5.20 -22.59
N TYR A 383 -5.25 4.03 -22.38
CA TYR A 383 -5.91 2.83 -21.87
C TYR A 383 -6.02 2.78 -20.34
N LYS A 384 -5.28 3.62 -19.59
CA LYS A 384 -5.27 3.59 -18.12
C LYS A 384 -6.52 4.19 -17.48
N PRO A 385 -6.99 5.40 -17.84
CA PRO A 385 -8.18 5.98 -17.23
C PRO A 385 -9.42 5.06 -17.23
N PRO A 386 -9.84 4.48 -18.38
CA PRO A 386 -11.00 3.58 -18.37
C PRO A 386 -10.78 2.31 -17.55
N GLN A 387 -9.54 1.85 -17.35
CA GLN A 387 -9.24 0.72 -16.48
C GLN A 387 -9.26 1.12 -15.00
N MET A 388 -8.71 2.29 -14.64
CA MET A 388 -8.70 2.77 -13.25
C MET A 388 -10.11 3.07 -12.76
N HIS A 389 -10.95 3.70 -13.59
CA HIS A 389 -12.36 3.94 -13.25
C HIS A 389 -13.13 2.64 -12.98
N LYS A 390 -12.86 1.54 -13.69
CA LYS A 390 -13.48 0.24 -13.36
C LYS A 390 -13.13 -0.23 -11.94
N ILE A 391 -11.89 0.00 -11.50
CA ILE A 391 -11.46 -0.34 -10.15
C ILE A 391 -12.13 0.59 -9.13
N PHE A 392 -12.21 1.89 -9.42
CA PHE A 392 -12.84 2.88 -8.54
C PHE A 392 -14.32 2.58 -8.36
N ASP A 393 -15.04 2.30 -9.45
CA ASP A 393 -16.43 1.89 -9.44
C ASP A 393 -16.63 0.58 -8.67
N ALA A 394 -15.72 -0.39 -8.84
CA ALA A 394 -15.77 -1.65 -8.09
C ALA A 394 -15.57 -1.42 -6.59
N PHE A 395 -14.66 -0.53 -6.20
CA PHE A 395 -14.39 -0.17 -4.81
C PHE A 395 -15.60 0.54 -4.18
N ALA A 396 -16.13 1.57 -4.84
CA ALA A 396 -17.34 2.26 -4.38
C ALA A 396 -18.53 1.27 -4.23
N SER A 397 -18.74 0.42 -5.23
CA SER A 397 -19.81 -0.58 -5.20
C SER A 397 -19.62 -1.62 -4.09
N MET A 398 -18.38 -1.99 -3.76
CA MET A 398 -18.08 -2.87 -2.62
C MET A 398 -18.52 -2.22 -1.31
N LEU A 399 -18.19 -0.94 -1.10
CA LEU A 399 -18.59 -0.21 0.11
C LEU A 399 -20.12 -0.21 0.29
N GLU A 400 -20.86 0.08 -0.78
CA GLU A 400 -22.33 0.08 -0.78
C GLU A 400 -22.90 -1.29 -0.42
N ARG A 401 -22.44 -2.36 -1.08
CA ARG A 401 -22.89 -3.73 -0.79
C ARG A 401 -22.69 -4.12 0.66
N ARG A 402 -21.59 -3.67 1.29
CA ARG A 402 -21.27 -4.00 2.69
C ARG A 402 -22.20 -3.29 3.66
N VAL A 403 -22.60 -2.05 3.36
CA VAL A 403 -23.63 -1.33 4.12
C VAL A 403 -24.99 -2.04 3.98
N ASP A 404 -25.42 -2.34 2.76
CA ASP A 404 -26.70 -2.99 2.48
C ASP A 404 -26.82 -4.38 3.12
N SER A 405 -25.73 -5.16 3.06
CA SER A 405 -25.67 -6.50 3.66
C SER A 405 -25.83 -6.45 5.18
N ARG A 406 -25.22 -5.45 5.85
CA ARG A 406 -25.37 -5.27 7.29
C ARG A 406 -26.79 -4.88 7.66
N LEU A 407 -27.39 -3.94 6.94
CA LEU A 407 -28.78 -3.53 7.16
C LEU A 407 -29.74 -4.73 7.05
N THR A 408 -29.50 -5.63 6.10
CA THR A 408 -30.29 -6.86 5.92
C THR A 408 -30.06 -7.88 7.04
N SER A 409 -28.85 -7.95 7.60
CA SER A 409 -28.52 -8.90 8.68
C SER A 409 -29.02 -8.48 10.07
N VAL A 410 -29.26 -7.18 10.28
CA VAL A 410 -29.70 -6.60 11.55
C VAL A 410 -31.22 -6.39 11.60
N ALA A 411 -31.89 -6.32 10.43
CA ALA A 411 -33.35 -6.31 10.29
C ALA A 411 -33.94 -7.72 10.49
#